data_AF-O84994-F1
#
_entry.id   AF-O84994-F1
#
_cell.length_a   1.000
_cell.length_b   1.000
_cell.length_c   1.000
_cell.angle_alpha   90.00
_cell.angle_beta   90.00
_cell.angle_gamma   90.00
#
_symmetry.space_group_name_H-M   'P 1'
#
loop_
_entity.id
_entity.type
_entity.pdbx_description
1 polymer ?
#
loop_
_entity_poly.entity_id
_entity_poly.type
_entity_poly.pdbx_seq_one_letter_code
_entity_poly.pdbx_strand_id
1 'polypeptide(L)'
;QASNGPLSASDASALQQEVAQQISEVNRIASQTNYNGKNILDGSAGTLSFQVGANVGQTVTVDLSQSMSAAKIGGGLVQTGQTLGTFRVAVDSSGAAWTASSTGQETTQINVLSDGKGGFTFTDQNNQTLSSTAVTALFGASTAGSGTALTVTLNSAATSSLSAADQAAAAAMQTQVNAVNQPQTVSNLNISTQTGAYQAMVSIDNALATVNNLQATLGAAQNRFTAIATTQQAGSNNLAQAQSQIQSA
;
A
#
# COMPACT_ATOMS: atom_id res chain seq x y z
N GLN A 1 16.29 -4.63 5.65
CA GLN A 1 17.76 -4.71 5.65
C GLN A 1 18.38 -3.41 5.15
N ALA A 2 18.02 -2.93 3.95
CA ALA A 2 18.63 -1.73 3.38
C ALA A 2 18.36 -0.41 4.13
N SER A 3 17.43 -0.40 5.08
CA SER A 3 17.03 0.77 5.87
C SER A 3 17.58 0.79 7.29
N ASN A 4 18.38 -0.20 7.71
CA ASN A 4 18.75 -0.39 9.12
C ASN A 4 19.99 0.42 9.57
N GLY A 5 20.64 1.14 8.66
CA GLY A 5 21.86 1.89 8.93
C GLY A 5 22.58 2.31 7.65
N PRO A 6 23.72 3.02 7.77
CA PRO A 6 24.52 3.38 6.62
C PRO A 6 25.02 2.12 5.91
N LEU A 7 24.79 2.05 4.60
CA LEU A 7 25.28 0.99 3.74
C LEU A 7 26.50 1.45 2.95
N SER A 8 27.45 0.55 2.72
CA SER A 8 28.46 0.76 1.69
C SER A 8 27.80 0.69 0.30
N ALA A 9 28.43 1.30 -0.70
CA ALA A 9 27.93 1.24 -2.08
C ALA A 9 27.85 -0.20 -2.63
N SER A 10 28.79 -1.06 -2.25
CA SER A 10 28.78 -2.48 -2.63
C SER A 10 27.62 -3.24 -1.98
N ASP A 11 27.34 -2.99 -0.69
CA ASP A 11 26.23 -3.67 0.00
C ASP A 11 24.88 -3.22 -0.56
N ALA A 12 24.73 -1.91 -0.80
CA ALA A 12 23.55 -1.36 -1.43
C ALA A 12 23.30 -1.94 -2.83
N SER A 13 24.36 -2.12 -3.62
CA SER A 13 24.28 -2.73 -4.95
C SER A 13 23.90 -4.21 -4.88
N ALA A 14 24.47 -4.97 -3.94
CA ALA A 14 24.16 -6.39 -3.76
C ALA A 14 22.69 -6.59 -3.37
N LEU A 15 22.20 -5.83 -2.39
CA LEU A 15 20.79 -5.87 -1.99
C LEU A 15 19.85 -5.47 -3.13
N GLN A 16 20.22 -4.46 -3.92
CA GLN A 16 19.43 -4.10 -5.10
C GLN A 16 19.42 -5.21 -6.17
N GLN A 17 20.51 -5.96 -6.32
CA GLN A 17 20.55 -7.09 -7.25
C GLN A 17 19.61 -8.21 -6.83
N GLU A 18 19.52 -8.51 -5.54
CA GLU A 18 18.53 -9.45 -5.00
C GLU A 18 17.10 -8.98 -5.30
N VAL A 19 16.79 -7.71 -5.07
CA VAL A 19 15.47 -7.13 -5.43
C VAL A 19 15.18 -7.27 -6.92
N ALA A 20 16.16 -7.01 -7.80
CA ALA A 20 15.99 -7.17 -9.23
C ALA A 20 15.68 -8.63 -9.64
N GLN A 21 16.28 -9.61 -8.98
CA GLN A 21 15.96 -11.03 -9.18
C GLN A 21 14.53 -11.34 -8.75
N GLN A 22 14.08 -10.83 -7.60
CA GLN A 22 12.70 -11.02 -7.14
C GLN A 22 11.68 -10.36 -8.08
N ILE A 23 11.96 -9.15 -8.58
CA ILE A 23 11.10 -8.48 -9.58
C ILE A 23 11.01 -9.32 -10.86
N SER A 24 12.12 -9.91 -11.30
CA SER A 24 12.14 -10.80 -12.47
C SER A 24 11.26 -12.02 -12.25
N GLU A 25 11.31 -12.62 -11.05
CA GLU A 25 10.47 -13.75 -10.69
C GLU A 25 8.98 -13.39 -10.61
N VAL A 26 8.63 -12.23 -10.04
CA VAL A 26 7.25 -11.70 -10.05
C VAL A 26 6.71 -11.59 -11.48
N ASN A 27 7.50 -11.01 -12.39
CA ASN A 27 7.11 -10.91 -13.80
C ASN A 27 7.02 -12.28 -14.49
N ARG A 28 7.90 -13.23 -14.14
CA ARG A 28 7.83 -14.60 -14.64
C ARG A 28 6.53 -15.28 -14.22
N ILE A 29 6.15 -15.19 -12.94
CA ILE A 29 4.90 -15.76 -12.42
C ILE A 29 3.70 -15.12 -13.14
N ALA A 30 3.66 -13.79 -13.26
CA ALA A 30 2.56 -13.10 -13.92
C ALA A 30 2.40 -13.51 -15.40
N SER A 31 3.51 -13.65 -16.13
CA SER A 31 3.50 -13.93 -17.58
C SER A 31 3.41 -15.41 -17.95
N GLN A 32 3.78 -16.33 -17.05
CA GLN A 32 3.82 -17.77 -17.34
C GLN A 32 2.71 -18.58 -16.67
N THR A 33 2.02 -18.04 -15.66
CA THR A 33 0.92 -18.76 -15.01
C THR A 33 -0.28 -18.83 -15.96
N ASN A 34 -0.53 -20.03 -16.49
CA ASN A 34 -1.55 -20.27 -17.50
C ASN A 34 -2.34 -21.56 -17.21
N TYR A 35 -3.57 -21.59 -17.72
CA TYR A 35 -4.42 -22.77 -17.77
C TYR A 35 -4.77 -23.08 -19.24
N ASN A 36 -4.40 -24.27 -19.72
CA ASN A 36 -4.56 -24.68 -21.12
C ASN A 36 -4.02 -23.65 -22.12
N GLY A 37 -2.83 -23.09 -21.85
CA GLY A 37 -2.19 -22.10 -22.71
C GLY A 37 -2.77 -20.68 -22.63
N LYS A 38 -3.73 -20.42 -21.74
CA LYS A 38 -4.29 -19.08 -21.51
C LYS A 38 -3.79 -18.52 -20.18
N ASN A 39 -3.17 -17.35 -20.21
CA ASN A 39 -2.67 -16.69 -19.00
C ASN A 39 -3.82 -16.29 -18.08
N ILE A 40 -3.58 -16.38 -16.76
CA ILE A 40 -4.60 -16.14 -15.74
C ILE A 40 -4.19 -15.12 -14.67
N LEU A 41 -2.93 -14.69 -14.63
CA LEU A 41 -2.44 -13.71 -13.65
C LEU A 41 -1.92 -12.40 -14.28
N ASP A 42 -1.98 -12.25 -15.59
CA ASP A 42 -1.55 -11.03 -16.29
C ASP A 42 -2.69 -10.02 -16.53
N GLY A 43 -3.92 -10.35 -16.12
CA GLY A 43 -5.12 -9.55 -16.33
C GLY A 43 -5.91 -9.89 -17.60
N SER A 44 -5.31 -10.65 -18.54
CA SER A 44 -5.92 -10.93 -19.84
C SER A 44 -7.12 -11.89 -19.78
N ALA A 45 -7.21 -12.69 -18.72
CA ALA A 45 -8.34 -13.59 -18.47
C ALA A 45 -9.65 -12.85 -18.17
N GLY A 46 -9.57 -11.61 -17.65
CA GLY A 46 -10.73 -10.82 -17.28
C GLY A 46 -11.60 -11.53 -16.24
N THR A 47 -12.91 -11.40 -16.38
CA THR A 47 -13.88 -12.04 -15.49
C THR A 47 -14.35 -13.36 -16.08
N LEU A 48 -14.08 -14.47 -15.38
CA LEU A 48 -14.50 -15.81 -15.76
C LEU A 48 -15.79 -16.18 -15.04
N SER A 49 -16.79 -16.69 -15.76
CA SER A 49 -18.04 -17.17 -15.19
C SER A 49 -18.21 -18.66 -15.43
N PHE A 50 -18.49 -19.39 -14.35
CA PHE A 50 -18.68 -20.83 -14.36
C PHE A 50 -20.13 -21.12 -14.01
N GLN A 51 -20.85 -21.78 -14.92
CA GLN A 51 -22.18 -22.31 -14.64
C GLN A 51 -22.04 -23.50 -13.69
N VAL A 52 -22.76 -23.44 -12.57
CA VAL A 52 -22.62 -24.41 -11.47
C VAL A 52 -23.97 -25.01 -11.06
N GLY A 53 -24.92 -25.06 -11.99
CA GLY A 53 -26.17 -25.78 -11.79
C GLY A 53 -27.07 -25.72 -13.00
N ALA A 54 -28.27 -26.28 -12.89
CA ALA A 54 -29.19 -26.41 -14.02
C ALA A 54 -29.93 -25.10 -14.35
N ASN A 55 -30.03 -24.17 -13.39
CA ASN A 55 -30.81 -22.95 -13.54
C ASN A 55 -30.01 -21.85 -14.22
N VAL A 56 -30.66 -21.09 -15.12
CA VAL A 56 -30.09 -19.87 -15.70
C VAL A 56 -29.68 -18.91 -14.60
N GLY A 57 -28.46 -18.38 -14.69
CA GLY A 57 -27.91 -17.42 -13.71
C GLY A 57 -27.24 -18.06 -12.49
N GLN A 58 -27.31 -19.38 -12.32
CA GLN A 58 -26.60 -20.09 -11.24
C GLN A 58 -25.10 -20.21 -11.56
N THR A 59 -24.37 -19.12 -11.33
CA THR A 59 -22.95 -19.01 -11.67
C THR A 59 -22.06 -18.70 -10.47
N VAL A 60 -20.78 -19.08 -10.59
CA VAL A 60 -19.69 -18.56 -9.78
C VAL A 60 -18.79 -17.75 -10.69
N THR A 61 -18.51 -16.51 -10.29
CA THR A 61 -17.65 -15.60 -11.03
C THR A 61 -16.31 -15.48 -10.34
N VAL A 62 -15.24 -15.50 -11.12
CA VAL A 62 -13.87 -15.28 -10.69
C VAL A 62 -13.31 -14.11 -11.48
N ASP A 63 -12.96 -13.03 -10.78
CA ASP A 63 -12.37 -11.85 -11.41
C ASP A 63 -10.84 -11.93 -11.39
N LEU A 64 -10.25 -12.06 -12.59
CA LEU A 64 -8.82 -12.10 -12.85
C LEU A 64 -8.39 -10.94 -13.75
N SER A 65 -9.14 -9.83 -13.74
CA SER A 65 -8.83 -8.65 -14.55
C SER A 65 -7.61 -7.87 -14.07
N GLN A 66 -7.25 -7.98 -12.80
CA GLN A 66 -6.05 -7.36 -12.24
C GLN A 66 -4.78 -8.13 -12.64
N SER A 67 -3.83 -7.42 -13.26
CA SER A 67 -2.51 -7.97 -13.57
C SER A 67 -1.62 -8.04 -12.32
N MET A 68 -0.95 -9.17 -12.12
CA MET A 68 0.05 -9.39 -11.06
C MET A 68 1.49 -9.07 -11.51
N SER A 69 1.67 -8.50 -12.71
CA SER A 69 2.99 -8.06 -13.16
C SER A 69 3.54 -6.96 -12.26
N ALA A 70 4.87 -6.90 -12.11
CA ALA A 70 5.51 -5.94 -11.19
C ALA A 70 5.16 -4.47 -11.51
N ALA A 71 4.82 -4.17 -12.76
CA ALA A 71 4.41 -2.83 -13.19
C ALA A 71 2.97 -2.45 -12.81
N LYS A 72 2.17 -3.42 -12.35
CA LYS A 72 0.73 -3.27 -12.07
C LYS A 72 0.36 -3.53 -10.62
N ILE A 73 1.33 -3.92 -9.80
CA ILE A 73 1.18 -4.10 -8.35
C ILE A 73 2.13 -3.19 -7.58
N GLY A 74 1.78 -2.93 -6.31
CA GLY A 74 2.48 -1.96 -5.48
C GLY A 74 2.18 -0.53 -5.89
N GLY A 75 3.07 0.41 -5.55
CA GLY A 75 2.78 1.83 -5.63
C GLY A 75 1.54 2.20 -4.81
N GLY A 76 0.72 3.13 -5.33
CA GLY A 76 -0.52 3.55 -4.68
C GLY A 76 -0.29 4.46 -3.47
N LEU A 77 -1.34 4.63 -2.65
CA LEU A 77 -1.29 5.49 -1.47
C LEU A 77 -0.75 4.73 -0.26
N VAL A 78 -0.05 5.43 0.63
CA VAL A 78 0.38 4.85 1.91
C VAL A 78 -0.85 4.54 2.77
N GLN A 79 -0.87 3.35 3.41
CA GLN A 79 -1.91 2.98 4.37
C GLN A 79 -1.98 3.99 5.52
N THR A 80 -3.16 4.15 6.13
CA THR A 80 -3.38 5.14 7.20
C THR A 80 -2.52 4.86 8.44
N GLY A 81 -2.04 5.92 9.09
CA GLY A 81 -1.35 5.84 10.37
C GLY A 81 0.15 5.53 10.30
N GLN A 82 0.73 5.43 9.10
CA GLN A 82 2.16 5.19 8.95
C GLN A 82 2.93 6.52 9.12
N THR A 83 3.91 6.56 10.01
CA THR A 83 4.83 7.71 10.12
C THR A 83 5.76 7.74 8.91
N LEU A 84 5.65 8.80 8.10
CA LEU A 84 6.44 8.98 6.87
C LEU A 84 7.79 9.67 7.13
N GLY A 85 7.85 10.44 8.21
CA GLY A 85 9.04 11.17 8.62
C GLY A 85 8.77 12.10 9.80
N THR A 86 9.84 12.58 10.41
CA THR A 86 9.78 13.50 11.54
C THR A 86 10.64 14.72 11.25
N PHE A 87 10.02 15.90 11.23
CA PHE A 87 10.73 17.16 11.12
C PHE A 87 11.29 17.57 12.48
N ARG A 88 12.50 18.12 12.50
CA ARG A 88 12.96 18.96 13.61
C ARG A 88 12.49 20.38 13.33
N VAL A 89 11.84 20.99 14.31
CA VAL A 89 11.27 22.34 14.24
C VAL A 89 11.55 23.07 15.55
N ALA A 90 11.28 24.37 15.60
CA ALA A 90 11.27 25.15 16.82
C ALA A 90 10.14 26.17 16.70
N VAL A 91 8.95 25.76 17.16
CA VAL A 91 7.71 26.55 17.03
C VAL A 91 6.89 26.53 18.30
N ASP A 92 6.01 27.52 18.47
CA ASP A 92 4.99 27.51 19.52
C ASP A 92 3.75 26.69 19.14
N SER A 93 2.77 26.61 20.03
CA SER A 93 1.51 25.85 19.84
C SER A 93 0.60 26.39 18.73
N SER A 94 0.88 27.59 18.21
CA SER A 94 0.19 28.20 17.07
C SER A 94 0.92 27.99 15.74
N GLY A 95 2.14 27.43 15.77
CA GLY A 95 2.99 27.22 14.60
C GLY A 95 3.88 28.42 14.24
N ALA A 96 3.97 29.44 15.10
CA ALA A 96 4.91 30.55 14.90
C ALA A 96 6.32 30.16 15.36
N ALA A 97 7.36 30.77 14.76
CA ALA A 97 8.75 30.50 15.10
C ALA A 97 9.03 30.74 16.60
N TRP A 98 9.70 29.80 17.25
CA TRP A 98 10.09 29.92 18.65
C TRP A 98 11.24 30.92 18.80
N THR A 99 11.10 31.85 19.75
CA THR A 99 12.06 32.92 20.05
C THR A 99 12.28 33.05 21.55
N ALA A 100 13.25 33.87 21.96
CA ALA A 100 13.49 34.17 23.37
C ALA A 100 12.29 34.83 24.09
N SER A 101 11.33 35.39 23.35
CA SER A 101 10.11 36.00 23.89
C SER A 101 8.90 35.06 23.85
N SER A 102 9.04 33.87 23.28
CA SER A 102 7.97 32.87 23.24
C SER A 102 7.64 32.37 24.66
N THR A 103 6.37 32.04 24.87
CA THR A 103 5.87 31.49 26.13
C THR A 103 5.09 30.20 25.85
N GLY A 104 4.88 29.38 26.89
CA GLY A 104 4.24 28.08 26.74
C GLY A 104 5.23 26.96 26.42
N GLN A 105 4.78 25.95 25.68
CA GLN A 105 5.58 24.78 25.32
C GLN A 105 6.09 24.89 23.89
N GLU A 106 7.39 24.66 23.70
CA GLU A 106 8.01 24.53 22.39
C GLU A 106 7.69 23.17 21.76
N THR A 107 7.21 23.18 20.52
CA THR A 107 7.19 22.00 19.66
C THR A 107 8.56 21.89 18.97
N THR A 108 9.28 20.83 19.28
CA THR A 108 10.65 20.59 18.80
C THR A 108 10.72 19.56 17.67
N GLN A 109 9.68 18.75 17.54
CA GLN A 109 9.53 17.77 16.47
C GLN A 109 8.09 17.68 15.99
N ILE A 110 7.92 17.38 14.71
CA ILE A 110 6.61 17.08 14.12
C ILE A 110 6.71 15.78 13.34
N ASN A 111 5.95 14.78 13.76
CA ASN A 111 5.76 13.55 13.02
C ASN A 111 4.69 13.76 11.96
N VAL A 112 4.98 13.37 10.72
CA VAL A 112 4.04 13.35 9.61
C VAL A 112 3.53 11.93 9.44
N LEU A 113 2.23 11.72 9.59
CA LEU A 113 1.58 10.42 9.44
C LEU A 113 0.68 10.43 8.22
N SER A 114 0.60 9.33 7.48
CA SER A 114 -0.34 9.17 6.37
C SER A 114 -1.80 9.06 6.83
N ASP A 115 -2.74 9.53 6.01
CA ASP A 115 -4.19 9.44 6.27
C ASP A 115 -4.91 8.33 5.47
N GLY A 116 -4.16 7.52 4.71
CA GLY A 116 -4.72 6.48 3.83
C GLY A 116 -5.36 6.99 2.54
N LYS A 117 -5.42 8.31 2.34
CA LYS A 117 -6.04 8.99 1.19
C LYS A 117 -5.07 9.90 0.45
N GLY A 118 -3.78 9.76 0.73
CA GLY A 118 -2.70 10.50 0.11
C GLY A 118 -2.33 11.80 0.80
N GLY A 119 -2.99 12.14 1.91
CA GLY A 119 -2.67 13.29 2.74
C GLY A 119 -2.00 12.90 4.04
N PHE A 120 -2.09 13.81 5.01
CA PHE A 120 -1.28 13.80 6.21
C PHE A 120 -2.07 14.18 7.46
N THR A 121 -1.68 13.57 8.58
CA THR A 121 -1.96 14.07 9.94
C THR A 121 -0.63 14.34 10.66
N PHE A 122 -0.67 15.16 11.71
CA PHE A 122 0.55 15.66 12.35
C PHE A 122 0.48 15.53 13.86
N THR A 123 1.55 15.03 14.46
CA THR A 123 1.72 14.99 15.93
C THR A 123 3.03 15.63 16.35
N ASP A 124 3.09 16.14 17.57
CA ASP A 124 4.29 16.73 18.17
C ASP A 124 5.28 15.66 18.69
N GLN A 125 6.34 16.10 19.37
CA GLN A 125 7.36 15.23 19.98
C GLN A 125 6.81 14.28 21.07
N ASN A 126 5.61 14.54 21.59
CA ASN A 126 4.95 13.72 22.61
C ASN A 126 3.78 12.92 22.01
N ASN A 127 3.71 12.81 20.68
CA ASN A 127 2.65 12.15 19.93
C ASN A 127 1.26 12.77 20.10
N GLN A 128 1.20 14.05 20.52
CA GLN A 128 -0.06 14.79 20.62
C GLN A 128 -0.41 15.42 19.28
N THR A 129 -1.67 15.35 18.87
CA THR A 129 -2.12 15.95 17.60
C THR A 129 -1.93 17.47 17.63
N LEU A 130 -1.35 18.03 16.56
CA LEU A 130 -1.19 19.47 16.43
C LEU A 130 -2.55 20.16 16.28
N SER A 131 -2.66 21.40 16.78
CA SER A 131 -3.85 22.22 16.59
C SER A 131 -4.06 22.53 15.10
N SER A 132 -5.31 22.72 14.67
CA SER A 132 -5.62 23.09 13.27
C SER A 132 -4.97 24.42 12.87
N THR A 133 -4.83 25.35 13.83
CA THR A 133 -4.08 26.61 13.68
C THR A 133 -2.62 26.34 13.34
N ALA A 134 -1.93 25.49 14.13
CA ALA A 134 -0.54 25.14 13.88
C ALA A 134 -0.38 24.40 12.55
N VAL A 135 -1.24 23.43 12.24
CA VAL A 135 -1.19 22.71 10.97
C VAL A 135 -1.31 23.67 9.78
N THR A 136 -2.26 24.61 9.83
CA THR A 136 -2.45 25.59 8.75
C THR A 136 -1.25 26.53 8.61
N ALA A 137 -0.68 27.00 9.73
CA ALA A 137 0.47 27.88 9.73
C ALA A 137 1.75 27.20 9.19
N LEU A 138 1.93 25.92 9.53
CA LEU A 138 3.14 25.14 9.23
C LEU A 138 3.10 24.45 7.88
N PHE A 139 1.93 23.99 7.43
CA PHE A 139 1.78 23.14 6.25
C PHE A 139 0.75 23.64 5.23
N GLY A 140 0.03 24.73 5.53
CA GLY A 140 -1.06 25.23 4.72
C GLY A 140 -2.38 24.49 4.95
N ALA A 141 -3.42 24.89 4.21
CA ALA A 141 -4.80 24.42 4.42
C ALA A 141 -5.11 23.04 3.78
N SER A 142 -4.29 22.57 2.84
CA SER A 142 -4.58 21.38 2.02
C SER A 142 -3.67 20.21 2.38
N THR A 143 -3.83 19.68 3.59
CA THR A 143 -3.07 18.51 4.06
C THR A 143 -3.87 17.22 4.07
N ALA A 144 -5.20 17.27 3.99
CA ALA A 144 -6.06 16.09 3.97
C ALA A 144 -6.21 15.51 2.56
N GLY A 145 -6.02 14.20 2.43
CA GLY A 145 -6.05 13.46 1.18
C GLY A 145 -7.45 13.20 0.65
N SER A 146 -7.57 13.13 -0.66
CA SER A 146 -8.83 12.88 -1.39
C SER A 146 -8.73 11.73 -2.39
N GLY A 147 -7.74 10.85 -2.25
CA GLY A 147 -7.49 9.73 -3.16
C GLY A 147 -6.32 9.95 -4.13
N THR A 148 -5.65 11.11 -4.03
CA THR A 148 -4.40 11.41 -4.73
C THR A 148 -3.35 11.81 -3.71
N ALA A 149 -2.11 11.35 -3.89
CA ALA A 149 -1.04 11.74 -2.99
C ALA A 149 -0.76 13.25 -3.10
N LEU A 150 -0.71 13.90 -1.95
CA LEU A 150 -0.33 15.28 -1.77
C LEU A 150 1.17 15.39 -1.49
N THR A 151 1.70 16.59 -1.66
CA THR A 151 3.05 16.95 -1.23
C THR A 151 2.98 17.80 0.04
N VAL A 152 3.68 17.38 1.09
CA VAL A 152 3.88 18.21 2.27
C VAL A 152 4.90 19.31 1.97
N THR A 153 4.61 20.52 2.44
CA THR A 153 5.55 21.64 2.45
C THR A 153 5.60 22.25 3.82
N LEU A 154 6.77 22.16 4.46
CA LEU A 154 6.99 22.80 5.76
C LEU A 154 7.32 24.28 5.51
N ASN A 155 6.59 25.17 6.18
CA ASN A 155 6.87 26.59 6.19
C ASN A 155 8.26 26.85 6.77
N SER A 156 9.11 27.61 6.08
CA SER A 156 10.49 27.90 6.51
C SER A 156 10.57 28.62 7.87
N ALA A 157 9.50 29.30 8.28
CA ALA A 157 9.39 29.87 9.63
C ALA A 157 9.47 28.81 10.73
N ALA A 158 9.10 27.56 10.44
CA ALA A 158 9.13 26.47 11.40
C ALA A 158 10.55 26.07 11.84
N THR A 159 11.56 26.43 11.04
CA THR A 159 12.96 26.07 11.25
C THR A 159 13.87 27.30 11.32
N SER A 160 13.33 28.52 11.26
CA SER A 160 14.14 29.74 11.13
C SER A 160 14.99 30.06 12.36
N SER A 161 14.62 29.55 13.53
CA SER A 161 15.39 29.66 14.78
C SER A 161 16.41 28.53 14.96
N LEU A 162 16.45 27.55 14.05
CA LEU A 162 17.39 26.43 14.09
C LEU A 162 18.68 26.70 13.31
N SER A 163 19.69 25.85 13.54
CA SER A 163 20.95 25.90 12.80
C SER A 163 20.75 25.68 11.29
N ALA A 164 21.67 26.17 10.46
CA ALA A 164 21.61 25.95 9.01
C ALA A 164 21.64 24.45 8.64
N ALA A 165 22.33 23.63 9.44
CA ALA A 165 22.37 22.18 9.26
C ALA A 165 20.98 21.54 9.54
N ASP A 166 20.28 22.01 10.57
CA ASP A 166 18.94 21.52 10.89
C ASP A 166 17.91 21.95 9.84
N GLN A 167 18.03 23.16 9.31
CA GLN A 167 17.19 23.65 8.21
C GLN A 167 17.39 22.79 6.95
N ALA A 168 18.65 22.46 6.61
CA ALA A 168 18.95 21.55 5.50
C ALA A 168 18.41 20.13 5.75
N ALA A 169 18.50 19.62 6.99
CA ALA A 169 17.95 18.32 7.36
C ALA A 169 16.42 18.29 7.24
N ALA A 170 15.72 19.36 7.63
CA ALA A 170 14.28 19.48 7.44
C ALA A 170 13.88 19.48 5.96
N ALA A 171 14.61 20.18 5.09
CA ALA A 171 14.38 20.15 3.64
C ALA A 171 14.62 18.75 3.04
N ALA A 172 15.65 18.03 3.50
CA ALA A 172 15.89 16.65 3.10
C ALA A 172 14.76 15.71 3.57
N MET A 173 14.28 15.89 4.80
CA MET A 173 13.15 15.14 5.34
C MET A 173 11.86 15.39 4.54
N GLN A 174 11.62 16.64 4.10
CA GLN A 174 10.46 16.97 3.28
C GLN A 174 10.51 16.20 1.95
N THR A 175 11.69 16.14 1.33
CA THR A 175 11.91 15.37 0.09
C THR A 175 11.63 13.90 0.33
N GLN A 176 12.10 13.33 1.44
CA GLN A 176 11.83 11.94 1.81
C GLN A 176 10.34 11.68 2.00
N VAL A 177 9.65 12.48 2.82
CA VAL A 177 8.21 12.30 3.11
C VAL A 177 7.40 12.34 1.81
N ASN A 178 7.69 13.30 0.93
CA ASN A 178 7.01 13.41 -0.36
C ASN A 178 7.28 12.22 -1.29
N ALA A 179 8.50 11.71 -1.32
CA ALA A 179 8.85 10.52 -2.09
C ALA A 179 8.16 9.26 -1.53
N VAL A 180 8.15 9.08 -0.21
CA VAL A 180 7.51 7.92 0.45
C VAL A 180 5.99 7.96 0.32
N ASN A 181 5.37 9.15 0.27
CA ASN A 181 3.93 9.30 0.03
C ASN A 181 3.52 8.97 -1.42
N GLN A 182 4.50 8.83 -2.32
CA GLN A 182 4.33 8.49 -3.74
C GLN A 182 5.25 7.30 -4.10
N PRO A 183 5.03 6.11 -3.51
CA PRO A 183 5.86 4.95 -3.78
C PRO A 183 5.71 4.51 -5.24
N GLN A 184 6.81 4.04 -5.83
CA GLN A 184 6.79 3.44 -7.16
C GLN A 184 6.10 2.07 -7.12
N THR A 185 5.70 1.55 -8.28
CA THR A 185 5.28 0.15 -8.43
C THR A 185 6.46 -0.80 -8.22
N VAL A 186 6.18 -2.09 -8.03
CA VAL A 186 7.20 -3.12 -7.78
C VAL A 186 8.28 -3.15 -8.88
N SER A 187 7.93 -2.86 -10.13
CA SER A 187 8.88 -2.83 -11.26
C SER A 187 10.00 -1.80 -11.13
N ASN A 188 9.78 -0.73 -10.36
CA ASN A 188 10.67 0.41 -10.29
C ASN A 188 11.29 0.60 -8.90
N LEU A 189 11.21 -0.42 -8.04
CA LEU A 189 11.78 -0.35 -6.70
C LEU A 189 13.31 -0.32 -6.76
N ASN A 190 13.86 0.67 -6.05
CA ASN A 190 15.28 0.80 -5.85
C ASN A 190 15.57 1.04 -4.37
N ILE A 191 16.18 0.06 -3.71
CA ILE A 191 16.47 0.08 -2.27
C ILE A 191 17.92 0.49 -1.96
N SER A 192 18.67 0.96 -2.96
CA SER A 192 20.06 1.40 -2.76
C SER A 192 20.20 2.71 -1.97
N THR A 193 19.08 3.39 -1.72
CA THR A 193 19.01 4.59 -0.89
C THR A 193 18.00 4.40 0.24
N GLN A 194 18.15 5.14 1.33
CA GLN A 194 17.22 5.08 2.47
C GLN A 194 15.77 5.39 2.04
N THR A 195 15.57 6.48 1.29
CA THR A 195 14.25 6.88 0.79
C THR A 195 13.65 5.82 -0.12
N GLY A 196 14.45 5.26 -1.03
CA GLY A 196 14.00 4.19 -1.92
C GLY A 196 13.65 2.89 -1.18
N ALA A 197 14.36 2.57 -0.10
CA ALA A 197 14.01 1.45 0.78
C ALA A 197 12.66 1.67 1.49
N TYR A 198 12.38 2.89 1.96
CA TYR A 198 11.07 3.22 2.55
C TYR A 198 9.94 3.18 1.53
N GLN A 199 10.16 3.68 0.30
CA GLN A 199 9.20 3.55 -0.79
C GLN A 199 8.91 2.08 -1.11
N ALA A 200 9.94 1.23 -1.12
CA ALA A 200 9.80 -0.20 -1.35
C ALA A 200 8.97 -0.88 -0.26
N MET A 201 9.15 -0.53 1.02
CA MET A 201 8.31 -1.07 2.10
C MET A 201 6.82 -0.80 1.85
N VAL A 202 6.46 0.45 1.58
CA VAL A 202 5.06 0.82 1.29
C VAL A 202 4.54 0.12 0.04
N SER A 203 5.31 0.13 -1.05
CA SER A 203 4.91 -0.52 -2.30
C SER A 203 4.68 -2.02 -2.10
N ILE A 204 5.52 -2.70 -1.33
CA ILE A 204 5.38 -4.14 -1.07
C ILE A 204 4.18 -4.41 -0.17
N ASP A 205 3.92 -3.60 0.85
CA ASP A 205 2.72 -3.73 1.68
C ASP A 205 1.44 -3.61 0.83
N ASN A 206 1.41 -2.65 -0.10
CA ASN A 206 0.29 -2.46 -1.02
C ASN A 206 0.18 -3.60 -2.05
N ALA A 207 1.29 -4.12 -2.55
CA ALA A 207 1.31 -5.28 -3.43
C ALA A 207 0.79 -6.54 -2.71
N LEU A 208 1.22 -6.78 -1.47
CA LEU A 208 0.76 -7.90 -0.65
C LEU A 208 -0.73 -7.77 -0.32
N ALA A 209 -1.23 -6.57 -0.02
CA ALA A 209 -2.65 -6.33 0.16
C ALA A 209 -3.46 -6.69 -1.12
N THR A 210 -2.94 -6.34 -2.29
CA THR A 210 -3.54 -6.70 -3.59
C THR A 210 -3.58 -8.22 -3.78
N VAL A 211 -2.48 -8.91 -3.51
CA VAL A 211 -2.38 -10.38 -3.61
C VAL A 211 -3.32 -11.06 -2.61
N ASN A 212 -3.37 -10.59 -1.36
CA ASN A 212 -4.23 -11.15 -0.32
C ASN A 212 -5.71 -10.99 -0.66
N ASN A 213 -6.10 -9.85 -1.26
CA ASN A 213 -7.46 -9.64 -1.73
C ASN A 213 -7.82 -10.67 -2.83
N LEU A 214 -6.95 -10.86 -3.82
CA LEU A 214 -7.16 -11.87 -4.87
C LEU A 214 -7.24 -13.29 -4.31
N GLN A 215 -6.37 -13.66 -3.36
CA GLN A 215 -6.46 -14.98 -2.71
C GLN A 215 -7.77 -15.16 -1.94
N ALA A 216 -8.26 -14.12 -1.27
CA ALA A 216 -9.52 -14.17 -0.55
C ALA A 216 -10.71 -14.36 -1.51
N THR A 217 -10.75 -13.67 -2.65
CA THR A 217 -11.82 -13.84 -3.65
C THR A 217 -11.78 -15.22 -4.30
N LEU A 218 -10.60 -15.77 -4.57
CA LEU A 218 -10.43 -17.14 -5.06
C LEU A 218 -10.87 -18.19 -4.03
N GLY A 219 -10.51 -18.00 -2.76
CA GLY A 219 -10.96 -18.88 -1.67
C GLY A 219 -12.48 -18.86 -1.50
N ALA A 220 -13.11 -17.68 -1.60
CA ALA A 220 -14.56 -17.56 -1.58
C ALA A 220 -15.23 -18.29 -2.76
N ALA A 221 -14.67 -18.17 -3.97
CA ALA A 221 -15.14 -18.91 -5.14
C ALA A 221 -15.01 -20.43 -4.95
N GLN A 222 -13.86 -20.92 -4.45
CA GLN A 222 -13.64 -22.33 -4.15
C GLN A 222 -14.66 -22.88 -3.14
N ASN A 223 -14.93 -22.14 -2.05
CA ASN A 223 -15.93 -22.53 -1.06
C ASN A 223 -17.33 -22.68 -1.70
N ARG A 224 -17.69 -21.78 -2.63
CA ARG A 224 -18.95 -21.90 -3.39
C ARG A 224 -18.95 -23.14 -4.28
N PHE A 225 -17.88 -23.44 -5.00
CA PHE A 225 -17.79 -24.66 -5.81
C PHE A 225 -17.93 -25.92 -4.97
N THR A 226 -17.25 -26.00 -3.82
CA THR A 226 -17.32 -27.16 -2.91
C THR A 226 -18.74 -27.36 -2.39
N ALA A 227 -19.39 -26.30 -1.89
CA ALA A 227 -20.76 -26.37 -1.38
C ALA A 227 -21.74 -26.85 -2.47
N ILE A 228 -21.60 -26.30 -3.68
CA ILE A 228 -22.46 -26.65 -4.80
C ILE A 228 -22.22 -28.09 -5.27
N ALA A 229 -20.97 -28.54 -5.32
CA ALA A 229 -20.63 -29.92 -5.66
C ALA A 229 -21.27 -30.91 -4.68
N THR A 230 -21.22 -30.62 -3.38
CA THR A 230 -21.91 -31.44 -2.35
C THR A 230 -23.42 -31.46 -2.56
N THR A 231 -24.05 -30.32 -2.84
CA THR A 231 -25.49 -30.26 -3.13
C THR A 231 -25.87 -31.01 -4.42
N GLN A 232 -25.08 -30.89 -5.49
CA GLN A 232 -25.33 -31.59 -6.75
C GLN A 232 -25.18 -33.11 -6.58
N GLN A 233 -24.17 -33.59 -5.85
CA GLN A 233 -24.02 -35.01 -5.58
C GLN A 233 -25.20 -35.56 -4.79
N ALA A 234 -25.67 -34.83 -3.77
CA ALA A 234 -26.87 -35.21 -3.01
C ALA A 234 -28.12 -35.24 -3.91
N GLY A 235 -28.31 -34.22 -4.75
CA GLY A 235 -29.40 -34.17 -5.72
C GLY A 235 -29.35 -35.34 -6.71
N SER A 236 -28.17 -35.64 -7.26
CA SER A 236 -27.96 -36.78 -8.17
C SER A 236 -28.28 -38.12 -7.49
N ASN A 237 -27.85 -38.31 -6.25
CA ASN A 237 -28.14 -39.53 -5.49
C ASN A 237 -29.65 -39.69 -5.26
N ASN A 238 -30.34 -38.60 -4.90
CA ASN A 238 -31.79 -38.60 -4.68
C ASN A 238 -32.56 -38.90 -5.97
N LEU A 239 -32.15 -38.30 -7.09
CA LEU A 239 -32.73 -38.56 -8.42
C LEU A 239 -32.53 -40.01 -8.85
N ALA A 240 -31.33 -40.56 -8.65
CA ALA A 240 -31.05 -41.96 -8.95
C ALA A 240 -31.91 -42.93 -8.11
N GLN A 241 -32.12 -42.63 -6.83
CA GLN A 241 -33.02 -43.41 -5.97
C GLN A 241 -34.48 -43.33 -6.42
N ALA A 242 -34.97 -42.12 -6.76
CA ALA A 242 -36.32 -41.94 -7.27
C ALA A 242 -36.53 -42.68 -8.60
N GLN A 243 -35.55 -42.63 -9.51
CA GLN A 243 -35.59 -43.39 -10.76
C GLN A 243 -35.60 -44.89 -10.53
N SER A 244 -34.75 -45.40 -9.62
CA SER A 244 -34.72 -46.82 -9.25
C SER A 244 -36.07 -47.29 -8.73
N GLN A 245 -36.70 -46.53 -7.83
CA GLN A 245 -38.05 -46.85 -7.31
C GLN A 245 -39.11 -46.92 -8.41
N ILE A 246 -39.11 -45.96 -9.35
CA ILE A 246 -40.04 -45.95 -10.48
C ILE A 246 -39.78 -47.12 -11.44
N GLN A 247 -38.52 -47.45 -11.70
CA GLN A 247 -38.17 -48.56 -12.61
C GLN A 247 -38.42 -49.94 -12.00
N SER A 248 -38.40 -50.04 -10.67
CA SER A 248 -38.67 -51.28 -9.93
C SER A 248 -40.16 -51.54 -9.64
N ALA A 249 -41.05 -50.60 -9.98
CA ALA A 249 -42.50 -50.69 -9.82
C ALA A 249 -43.20 -51.07 -11.14
#